data_AF-A0A9P0P7G4-F1
#
_entry.id   AF-A0A9P0P7G4-F1
#
_cell.length_a   1.000
_cell.length_b   1.000
_cell.length_c   1.000
_cell.angle_alpha   90.00
_cell.angle_beta   90.00
_cell.angle_gamma   90.00
#
_symmetry.space_group_name_H-M   'P 1'
#
loop_
_entity.id
_entity.type
_entity.pdbx_description
1 polymer ?
#
loop_
_entity_poly.entity_id
_entity_poly.type
_entity_poly.pdbx_seq_one_letter_code
_entity_poly.pdbx_strand_id
1 'polypeptide(L)'
;MFRCHLLIVPLLFLSQVRCEVFTALADLQELLNTEAVLIHSLENYIRAEELKIDLLKRYADIYNKQHNKATEDVESYVANPLNAYTLVKRMTTDWQEVESLITTDVSKDYMANISYAKENMKFPTDEDLNGAAAAVIRLQDTYRLDTASLARGELNGVKYSSELTAADCFELGRQSYNNGDFYHTLLWMREADER
;
A
#
# COMPACT_ATOMS: atom_id res chain seq x y z
N MET A 1 8.04 64.19 4.05
CA MET A 1 6.80 63.40 3.97
C MET A 1 6.88 62.56 2.69
N PHE A 2 6.63 61.24 2.78
CA PHE A 2 6.68 60.22 1.69
C PHE A 2 8.10 59.87 1.19
N ARG A 3 8.60 58.63 1.12
CA ARG A 3 8.04 57.27 1.21
C ARG A 3 9.19 56.31 1.62
N CYS A 4 9.17 55.80 2.85
CA CYS A 4 10.10 54.75 3.32
C CYS A 4 9.43 53.34 3.29
N HIS A 5 8.40 53.17 2.47
CA HIS A 5 7.57 51.96 2.45
C HIS A 5 7.97 50.92 1.38
N LEU A 6 9.01 51.16 0.58
CA LEU A 6 9.36 50.24 -0.51
C LEU A 6 10.26 49.05 -0.11
N LEU A 7 10.87 49.06 1.09
CA LEU A 7 11.77 47.99 1.54
C LEU A 7 11.14 47.00 2.53
N ILE A 8 9.94 47.26 3.04
CA ILE A 8 9.26 46.37 4.00
C ILE A 8 8.50 45.24 3.26
N VAL A 9 8.05 45.51 2.04
CA VAL A 9 7.29 44.55 1.23
C VAL A 9 8.12 43.32 0.82
N PRO A 10 9.40 43.42 0.38
CA PRO A 10 10.20 42.24 0.01
C PRO A 10 10.57 41.35 1.20
N LEU A 11 10.73 41.93 2.40
CA LEU A 11 11.12 41.20 3.62
C LEU A 11 9.98 40.35 4.19
N LEU A 12 8.73 40.78 4.04
CA LEU A 12 7.55 40.00 4.44
C LEU A 12 7.36 38.76 3.53
N PHE A 13 7.54 38.92 2.21
CA PHE A 13 7.44 37.80 1.26
C PHE A 13 8.53 36.73 1.49
N LEU A 14 9.75 37.12 1.85
CA LEU A 14 10.84 36.17 2.17
C LEU A 14 10.56 35.37 3.46
N SER A 15 9.80 35.94 4.41
CA SER A 15 9.46 35.27 5.67
C SER A 15 8.34 34.23 5.52
N GLN A 16 7.34 34.51 4.67
CA GLN A 16 6.22 33.60 4.42
C GLN A 16 6.67 32.32 3.71
N VAL A 17 7.51 32.44 2.68
CA VAL A 17 8.00 31.28 1.90
C VAL A 17 8.81 30.30 2.76
N ARG A 18 9.58 30.81 3.73
CA ARG A 18 10.32 29.92 4.64
C ARG A 18 9.39 29.15 5.57
N CYS A 19 8.35 29.80 6.09
CA CYS A 19 7.38 29.17 6.99
C CYS A 19 6.67 27.99 6.31
N GLU A 20 6.24 28.16 5.05
CA GLU A 20 5.54 27.11 4.28
C GLU A 20 6.39 25.85 4.05
N VAL A 21 7.68 25.99 3.76
CA VAL A 21 8.59 24.84 3.55
C VAL A 21 8.84 24.08 4.86
N PHE A 22 9.03 24.77 5.99
CA PHE A 22 9.19 24.12 7.29
C PHE A 22 7.91 23.39 7.73
N THR A 23 6.74 23.95 7.42
CA THR A 23 5.44 23.30 7.65
C THR A 23 5.25 22.07 6.76
N ALA A 24 5.55 22.17 5.45
CA ALA A 24 5.45 21.03 4.53
C ALA A 24 6.39 19.87 4.89
N LEU A 25 7.58 20.17 5.43
CA LEU A 25 8.50 19.13 5.91
C LEU A 25 7.97 18.44 7.17
N ALA A 26 7.43 19.21 8.13
CA ALA A 26 6.80 18.65 9.32
C ALA A 26 5.58 17.78 8.95
N ASP A 27 4.82 18.22 7.96
CA ASP A 27 3.67 17.50 7.41
C ASP A 27 4.07 16.16 6.78
N LEU A 28 5.14 16.14 5.97
CA LEU A 28 5.69 14.90 5.41
C LEU A 28 6.21 13.95 6.50
N GLN A 29 6.78 14.48 7.59
CA GLN A 29 7.20 13.66 8.74
C GLN A 29 5.99 13.03 9.46
N GLU A 30 4.87 13.76 9.58
CA GLU A 30 3.64 13.21 10.16
C GLU A 30 3.01 12.13 9.27
N LEU A 31 3.12 12.28 7.94
CA LEU A 31 2.69 11.23 6.99
C LEU A 31 3.49 9.93 7.19
N LEU A 32 4.81 10.01 7.42
CA LEU A 32 5.62 8.82 7.74
C LEU A 32 5.17 8.12 9.02
N ASN A 33 4.73 8.87 10.03
CA ASN A 33 4.17 8.27 11.25
C ASN A 33 2.84 7.55 10.97
N THR A 34 2.01 8.14 10.11
CA THR A 34 0.74 7.52 9.67
C THR A 34 1.00 6.23 8.90
N GLU A 35 1.96 6.24 7.98
CA GLU A 35 2.39 5.05 7.24
C GLU A 35 2.86 3.94 8.19
N ALA A 36 3.65 4.26 9.21
CA ALA A 36 4.10 3.28 10.20
C ALA A 36 2.94 2.60 10.94
N VAL A 37 1.88 3.34 11.30
CA VAL A 37 0.67 2.78 11.92
C VAL A 37 -0.06 1.84 10.96
N LEU A 38 -0.18 2.21 9.68
CA LEU A 38 -0.83 1.39 8.66
C LEU A 38 -0.05 0.09 8.40
N ILE A 39 1.28 0.18 8.31
CA ILE A 39 2.16 -0.99 8.18
C ILE A 39 1.97 -1.93 9.37
N HIS A 40 2.00 -1.39 10.61
CA HIS A 40 1.79 -2.21 11.79
C HIS A 40 0.42 -2.90 11.81
N SER A 41 -0.64 -2.19 11.40
CA SER A 41 -1.98 -2.78 11.27
C SER A 41 -1.99 -3.90 10.23
N LEU A 42 -1.30 -3.72 9.10
CA LEU A 42 -1.19 -4.75 8.05
C LEU A 42 -0.43 -5.99 8.54
N GLU A 43 0.66 -5.80 9.27
CA GLU A 43 1.39 -6.91 9.90
C GLU A 43 0.51 -7.67 10.90
N ASN A 44 -0.31 -6.98 11.68
CA ASN A 44 -1.26 -7.61 12.60
C ASN A 44 -2.30 -8.46 11.84
N TYR A 45 -2.83 -7.93 10.74
CA TYR A 45 -3.76 -8.65 9.86
C TYR A 45 -3.11 -9.89 9.25
N ILE A 46 -1.91 -9.76 8.69
CA ILE A 46 -1.16 -10.88 8.10
C ILE A 46 -0.96 -11.97 9.16
N ARG A 47 -0.52 -11.63 10.37
CA ARG A 47 -0.33 -12.61 11.45
C ARG A 47 -1.62 -13.33 11.83
N ALA A 48 -2.75 -12.63 11.86
CA ALA A 48 -4.05 -13.25 12.14
C ALA A 48 -4.47 -14.22 11.04
N GLU A 49 -4.28 -13.85 9.77
CA GLU A 49 -4.59 -14.70 8.62
C GLU A 49 -3.65 -15.92 8.54
N GLU A 50 -2.36 -15.75 8.83
CA GLU A 50 -1.38 -16.85 8.90
C GLU A 50 -1.76 -17.88 9.97
N LEU A 51 -2.17 -17.43 11.17
CA LEU A 51 -2.65 -18.33 12.23
C LEU A 51 -3.89 -19.13 11.80
N LYS A 52 -4.84 -18.46 11.11
CA LYS A 52 -6.03 -19.10 10.55
C LYS A 52 -5.64 -20.14 9.49
N ILE A 53 -4.77 -19.78 8.55
CA ILE A 53 -4.27 -20.67 7.52
C ILE A 53 -3.54 -21.88 8.11
N ASP A 54 -2.71 -21.68 9.13
CA ASP A 54 -1.98 -22.77 9.77
C ASP A 54 -2.89 -23.74 10.51
N LEU A 55 -3.96 -23.25 11.13
CA LEU A 55 -4.98 -24.11 11.71
C LEU A 55 -5.73 -24.91 10.62
N LEU A 56 -6.07 -24.28 9.49
CA LEU A 56 -6.68 -24.96 8.34
C LEU A 56 -5.76 -26.05 7.75
N LYS A 57 -4.45 -25.78 7.62
CA LYS A 57 -3.46 -26.77 7.19
C LYS A 57 -3.44 -27.98 8.13
N ARG A 58 -3.50 -27.76 9.45
CA ARG A 58 -3.56 -28.86 10.43
C ARG A 58 -4.82 -29.72 10.25
N TYR A 59 -5.98 -29.11 10.05
CA TYR A 59 -7.21 -29.84 9.74
C TYR A 59 -7.07 -30.66 8.45
N ALA A 60 -6.56 -30.05 7.38
CA ALA A 60 -6.32 -30.73 6.12
C ALA A 60 -5.38 -31.94 6.28
N ASP A 61 -4.28 -31.80 7.03
CA ASP A 61 -3.36 -32.90 7.29
C ASP A 61 -4.00 -34.05 8.07
N ILE A 62 -4.80 -33.74 9.10
CA ILE A 62 -5.52 -34.76 9.89
C ILE A 62 -6.49 -35.51 8.99
N TYR A 63 -7.29 -34.80 8.21
CA TYR A 63 -8.31 -35.40 7.36
C TYR A 63 -7.69 -36.19 6.21
N ASN A 64 -6.59 -35.71 5.61
CA ASN A 64 -5.85 -36.46 4.59
C ASN A 64 -5.29 -37.76 5.15
N LYS A 65 -4.69 -37.76 6.35
CA LYS A 65 -4.19 -39.00 6.99
C LYS A 65 -5.32 -40.00 7.23
N GLN A 66 -6.45 -39.52 7.74
CA GLN A 66 -7.61 -40.38 7.99
C GLN A 66 -8.24 -40.89 6.69
N HIS A 67 -8.28 -40.07 5.64
CA HIS A 67 -8.79 -40.45 4.34
C HIS A 67 -7.90 -41.49 3.67
N ASN A 68 -6.57 -41.28 3.66
CA ASN A 68 -5.62 -42.21 3.07
C ASN A 68 -5.72 -43.59 3.71
N LYS A 69 -5.83 -43.66 5.04
CA LYS A 69 -6.06 -44.92 5.77
C LYS A 69 -7.38 -45.60 5.38
N ALA A 70 -8.43 -44.83 5.11
CA ALA A 70 -9.72 -45.37 4.67
C ALA A 70 -9.67 -45.89 3.23
N THR A 71 -8.83 -45.30 2.37
CA THR A 71 -8.71 -45.69 0.96
C THR A 71 -7.79 -46.89 0.71
N GLU A 72 -6.94 -47.26 1.68
CA GLU A 72 -6.09 -48.47 1.59
C GLU A 72 -6.92 -49.75 1.42
N ASP A 73 -8.04 -49.86 2.16
CA ASP A 73 -9.04 -50.93 2.01
C ASP A 73 -10.41 -50.38 2.41
N VAL A 74 -11.13 -49.85 1.42
CA VAL A 74 -12.42 -49.19 1.63
C VAL A 74 -13.45 -50.14 2.21
N GLU A 75 -13.56 -51.37 1.70
CA GLU A 75 -14.58 -52.34 2.10
C GLU A 75 -14.38 -52.74 3.57
N SER A 76 -13.15 -53.09 3.97
CA SER A 76 -12.86 -53.42 5.36
C SER A 76 -12.98 -52.20 6.28
N TYR A 77 -12.63 -51.00 5.81
CA TYR A 77 -12.72 -49.79 6.62
C TYR A 77 -14.18 -49.45 6.95
N VAL A 78 -15.07 -49.42 5.96
CA VAL A 78 -16.50 -49.07 6.17
C VAL A 78 -17.30 -50.18 6.85
N ALA A 79 -16.88 -51.44 6.71
CA ALA A 79 -17.49 -52.56 7.43
C ALA A 79 -17.23 -52.50 8.96
N ASN A 80 -16.21 -51.76 9.40
CA ASN A 80 -15.95 -51.53 10.82
C ASN A 80 -16.86 -50.40 11.36
N PRO A 81 -17.77 -50.69 12.31
CA PRO A 81 -18.73 -49.70 12.81
C PRO A 81 -18.11 -48.46 13.47
N LEU A 82 -16.92 -48.57 14.07
CA LEU A 82 -16.20 -47.44 14.67
C LEU A 82 -15.62 -46.52 13.59
N ASN A 83 -15.09 -47.09 12.52
CA ASN A 83 -14.58 -46.35 11.37
C ASN A 83 -15.73 -45.66 10.60
N ALA A 84 -16.87 -46.36 10.43
CA ALA A 84 -18.08 -45.77 9.85
C ALA A 84 -18.60 -44.59 10.70
N TYR A 85 -18.69 -44.77 12.02
CA TYR A 85 -19.09 -43.70 12.94
C TYR A 85 -18.17 -42.47 12.85
N THR A 86 -16.85 -42.67 12.90
CA THR A 86 -15.89 -41.56 12.84
C THR A 86 -15.89 -40.85 11.48
N LEU A 87 -16.10 -41.58 10.39
CA LEU A 87 -16.29 -40.99 9.06
C LEU A 87 -17.55 -40.10 9.03
N VAL A 88 -18.68 -40.59 9.51
CA VAL A 88 -19.93 -39.81 9.56
C VAL A 88 -19.76 -38.58 10.45
N LYS A 89 -19.22 -38.71 11.66
CA LYS A 89 -18.94 -37.59 12.57
C LYS A 89 -18.07 -36.53 11.90
N ARG A 90 -17.02 -36.94 11.17
CA ARG A 90 -16.16 -36.01 10.44
C ARG A 90 -16.95 -35.22 9.40
N MET A 91 -17.78 -35.90 8.61
CA MET A 91 -18.61 -35.29 7.56
C MET A 91 -19.73 -34.38 8.10
N THR A 92 -20.27 -34.66 9.29
CA THR A 92 -21.41 -33.92 9.83
C THR A 92 -21.02 -32.83 10.83
N THR A 93 -19.97 -33.04 11.60
CA THR A 93 -19.62 -32.19 12.75
C THR A 93 -18.25 -31.57 12.58
N ASP A 94 -17.21 -32.37 12.32
CA ASP A 94 -15.83 -31.83 12.31
C ASP A 94 -15.60 -30.88 11.11
N TRP A 95 -16.31 -31.06 10.00
CA TRP A 95 -16.29 -30.11 8.88
C TRP A 95 -16.98 -28.77 9.19
N GLN A 96 -17.96 -28.73 10.10
CA GLN A 96 -18.60 -27.46 10.51
C GLN A 96 -17.60 -26.53 11.21
N GLU A 97 -16.65 -27.09 11.96
CA GLU A 97 -15.56 -26.31 12.59
C GLU A 97 -14.64 -25.69 11.53
N VAL A 98 -14.36 -26.41 10.44
CA VAL A 98 -13.56 -25.89 9.33
C VAL A 98 -14.32 -24.77 8.60
N GLU A 99 -15.61 -24.96 8.32
CA GLU A 99 -16.47 -23.93 7.73
C GLU A 99 -16.52 -22.66 8.61
N SER A 100 -16.70 -22.84 9.92
CA SER A 100 -16.68 -21.74 10.90
C SER A 100 -15.35 -20.98 10.88
N LEU A 101 -14.23 -21.70 10.85
CA LEU A 101 -12.91 -21.09 10.77
C LEU A 101 -12.71 -20.33 9.45
N ILE A 102 -13.10 -20.89 8.30
CA ILE A 102 -13.00 -20.22 6.99
C ILE A 102 -13.84 -18.94 6.97
N THR A 103 -15.05 -18.99 7.52
CA THR A 103 -15.99 -17.86 7.55
C THR A 103 -15.67 -16.82 8.62
N THR A 104 -14.76 -17.11 9.55
CA THR A 104 -14.26 -16.14 10.53
C THR A 104 -13.54 -15.01 9.80
N ASP A 105 -14.10 -13.81 9.94
CA ASP A 105 -13.61 -12.58 9.33
C ASP A 105 -12.62 -11.88 10.27
N VAL A 106 -11.33 -12.01 9.99
CA VAL A 106 -10.24 -11.34 10.71
C VAL A 106 -9.93 -9.95 10.17
N SER A 107 -10.61 -9.51 9.10
CA SER A 107 -10.37 -8.22 8.47
C SER A 107 -11.01 -7.04 9.21
N LYS A 108 -12.02 -7.28 10.06
CA LYS A 108 -12.77 -6.22 10.75
C LYS A 108 -11.89 -5.30 11.59
N ASP A 109 -11.00 -5.88 12.39
CA ASP A 109 -10.10 -5.11 13.26
C ASP A 109 -9.10 -4.30 12.44
N TYR A 110 -8.59 -4.88 11.35
CA TYR A 110 -7.71 -4.20 10.41
C TYR A 110 -8.41 -3.01 9.72
N MET A 111 -9.63 -3.22 9.23
CA MET A 111 -10.42 -2.18 8.56
C MET A 111 -10.81 -1.06 9.53
N ALA A 112 -11.09 -1.39 10.80
CA ALA A 112 -11.34 -0.40 11.85
C ALA A 112 -10.11 0.47 12.11
N ASN A 113 -8.92 -0.15 12.21
CA ASN A 113 -7.66 0.59 12.40
C ASN A 113 -7.33 1.50 11.21
N ILE A 114 -7.55 1.03 9.96
CA ILE A 114 -7.38 1.88 8.77
C ILE A 114 -8.34 3.06 8.81
N SER A 115 -9.61 2.80 9.10
CA SER A 115 -10.63 3.85 9.14
C SER A 115 -10.28 4.89 10.19
N TYR A 116 -9.85 4.44 11.37
CA TYR A 116 -9.37 5.33 12.43
C TYR A 116 -8.16 6.16 11.98
N ALA A 117 -7.16 5.55 11.34
CA ALA A 117 -5.98 6.27 10.84
C ALA A 117 -6.37 7.31 9.78
N LYS A 118 -7.28 6.99 8.86
CA LYS A 118 -7.78 7.94 7.85
C LYS A 118 -8.56 9.11 8.46
N GLU A 119 -9.30 8.87 9.54
CA GLU A 119 -10.14 9.89 10.18
C GLU A 119 -9.37 10.76 11.18
N ASN A 120 -8.34 10.22 11.84
CA ASN A 120 -7.70 10.84 13.01
C ASN A 120 -6.22 11.16 12.80
N MET A 121 -5.62 10.72 11.69
CA MET A 121 -4.23 11.01 11.35
C MET A 121 -4.17 11.76 10.02
N LYS A 122 -3.01 12.34 9.74
CA LYS A 122 -2.79 13.04 8.47
C LYS A 122 -2.76 12.02 7.33
N PHE A 123 -3.63 12.22 6.35
CA PHE A 123 -3.71 11.39 5.15
C PHE A 123 -3.75 12.30 3.93
N PRO A 124 -2.89 12.09 2.92
CA PRO A 124 -2.85 12.97 1.76
C PRO A 124 -4.10 12.77 0.91
N THR A 125 -4.46 13.84 0.21
CA THR A 125 -5.53 13.87 -0.78
C THR A 125 -4.97 13.76 -2.19
N ASP A 126 -5.86 13.61 -3.18
CA ASP A 126 -5.46 13.65 -4.59
C ASP A 126 -4.84 15.01 -4.98
N GLU A 127 -5.20 16.09 -4.27
CA GLU A 127 -4.60 17.42 -4.47
C GLU A 127 -3.14 17.46 -4.00
N ASP A 128 -2.82 16.81 -2.88
CA ASP A 128 -1.43 16.71 -2.38
C ASP A 128 -0.55 15.91 -3.37
N LEU A 129 -1.09 14.83 -3.93
CA LEU A 129 -0.41 14.05 -4.97
C LEU A 129 -0.19 14.89 -6.23
N ASN A 130 -1.20 15.64 -6.68
CA ASN A 130 -1.08 16.53 -7.83
C ASN A 130 -0.04 17.64 -7.58
N GLY A 131 -0.02 18.24 -6.39
CA GLY A 131 0.95 19.24 -5.98
C GLY A 131 2.37 18.71 -5.96
N ALA A 132 2.58 17.49 -5.46
CA ALA A 132 3.89 16.81 -5.48
C ALA A 132 4.35 16.52 -6.92
N ALA A 133 3.46 16.01 -7.77
CA ALA A 133 3.75 15.78 -9.18
C ALA A 133 4.11 17.09 -9.90
N ALA A 134 3.32 18.15 -9.70
CA ALA A 134 3.59 19.47 -10.28
C ALA A 134 4.95 20.04 -9.82
N ALA A 135 5.36 19.80 -8.57
CA ALA A 135 6.67 20.19 -8.09
C ALA A 135 7.81 19.45 -8.81
N VAL A 136 7.65 18.14 -9.07
CA VAL A 136 8.62 17.35 -9.86
C VAL A 136 8.71 17.85 -11.30
N ILE A 137 7.56 18.05 -11.96
CA ILE A 137 7.52 18.60 -13.33
C ILE A 137 8.16 19.99 -13.39
N ARG A 138 7.90 20.84 -12.40
CA ARG A 138 8.52 22.17 -12.33
C ARG A 138 10.05 22.09 -12.21
N LEU A 139 10.58 21.15 -11.43
CA LEU A 139 12.02 20.92 -11.35
C LEU A 139 12.58 20.44 -12.69
N GLN A 140 11.88 19.50 -13.34
CA GLN A 140 12.23 19.00 -14.66
C GLN A 140 12.35 20.15 -15.67
N ASP A 141 11.34 21.03 -15.74
CA ASP A 141 11.33 22.17 -16.65
C ASP A 141 12.40 23.21 -16.34
N THR A 142 12.50 23.59 -15.06
CA THR A 142 13.41 24.66 -14.63
C THR A 142 14.87 24.32 -14.95
N TYR A 143 15.23 23.05 -14.79
CA TYR A 143 16.60 22.57 -14.98
C TYR A 143 16.79 21.75 -16.28
N ARG A 144 15.74 21.63 -17.11
CA ARG A 144 15.73 20.85 -18.35
C ARG A 144 16.24 19.42 -18.16
N LEU A 145 15.72 18.75 -17.13
CA LEU A 145 16.14 17.41 -16.75
C LEU A 145 15.58 16.38 -17.73
N ASP A 146 16.44 15.43 -18.09
CA ASP A 146 16.05 14.26 -18.88
C ASP A 146 15.12 13.34 -18.05
N THR A 147 14.00 12.94 -18.64
CA THR A 147 12.97 12.13 -17.95
C THR A 147 13.54 10.81 -17.45
N ALA A 148 14.34 10.12 -18.28
CA ALA A 148 14.89 8.82 -17.92
C ALA A 148 15.91 8.91 -16.77
N SER A 149 16.74 9.96 -16.79
CA SER A 149 17.67 10.25 -15.70
C SER A 149 16.93 10.58 -14.40
N LEU A 150 15.90 11.42 -14.47
CA LEU A 150 15.07 11.77 -13.32
C LEU A 150 14.34 10.53 -12.76
N ALA A 151 13.81 9.67 -13.63
CA ALA A 151 13.16 8.42 -13.25
C ALA A 151 14.16 7.40 -12.64
N ARG A 152 15.44 7.43 -13.02
CA ARG A 152 16.51 6.67 -12.34
C ARG A 152 16.99 7.31 -11.02
N GLY A 153 16.41 8.44 -10.62
CA GLY A 153 16.85 9.18 -9.44
C GLY A 153 18.25 9.78 -9.61
N GLU A 154 18.65 10.06 -10.84
CA GLU A 154 19.99 10.50 -11.23
C GLU A 154 19.97 11.93 -11.77
N LEU A 155 20.81 12.79 -11.19
CA LEU A 155 21.02 14.16 -11.67
C LEU A 155 22.51 14.38 -11.93
N ASN A 156 22.86 14.73 -13.17
CA ASN A 156 24.25 14.97 -13.60
C ASN A 156 25.23 13.81 -13.28
N GLY A 157 24.82 12.55 -13.44
CA GLY A 157 25.70 11.40 -13.17
C GLY A 157 25.69 10.92 -11.71
N VAL A 158 24.96 11.59 -10.82
CA VAL A 158 24.93 11.28 -9.39
C VAL A 158 23.55 10.74 -9.01
N LYS A 159 23.52 9.57 -8.36
CA LYS A 159 22.29 8.96 -7.85
C LYS A 159 21.91 9.57 -6.51
N TYR A 160 20.77 10.25 -6.46
CA TYR A 160 20.25 10.95 -5.28
C TYR A 160 19.08 10.22 -4.61
N SER A 161 18.36 9.38 -5.34
CA SER A 161 17.17 8.69 -4.82
C SER A 161 17.04 7.27 -5.35
N SER A 162 16.03 6.56 -4.83
CA SER A 162 15.50 5.36 -5.46
C SER A 162 14.94 5.68 -6.84
N GLU A 163 14.87 4.64 -7.68
CA GLU A 163 14.30 4.72 -9.02
C GLU A 163 12.78 4.68 -8.95
N LEU A 164 12.13 5.44 -9.82
CA LEU A 164 10.70 5.40 -10.04
C LEU A 164 10.33 4.11 -10.78
N THR A 165 9.27 3.45 -10.38
CA THR A 165 8.73 2.30 -11.11
C THR A 165 7.99 2.75 -12.37
N ALA A 166 7.63 1.80 -13.24
CA ALA A 166 6.74 2.06 -14.37
C ALA A 166 5.40 2.67 -13.90
N ALA A 167 4.87 2.21 -12.76
CA ALA A 167 3.64 2.73 -12.16
C ALA A 167 3.79 4.18 -11.68
N ASP A 168 4.92 4.53 -11.06
CA ASP A 168 5.19 5.91 -10.63
C ASP A 168 5.31 6.85 -11.84
N CYS A 169 5.98 6.41 -12.91
CA CYS A 169 6.10 7.17 -14.16
C CYS A 169 4.73 7.35 -14.83
N PHE A 170 3.90 6.29 -14.85
CA PHE A 170 2.53 6.36 -15.33
C PHE A 170 1.70 7.37 -14.53
N GLU A 171 1.83 7.37 -13.20
CA GLU A 171 1.12 8.31 -12.34
C GLU A 171 1.54 9.76 -12.60
N LEU A 172 2.83 10.04 -12.75
CA LEU A 172 3.33 11.37 -13.15
C LEU A 172 2.77 11.81 -14.50
N GLY A 173 2.71 10.91 -15.48
CA GLY A 173 2.08 11.16 -16.77
C GLY A 173 0.58 11.46 -16.64
N ARG A 174 -0.13 10.73 -15.78
CA ARG A 174 -1.57 10.91 -15.53
C ARG A 174 -1.87 12.25 -14.85
N GLN A 175 -1.08 12.63 -13.84
CA GLN A 175 -1.21 13.93 -13.18
C GLN A 175 -0.92 15.08 -14.15
N SER A 176 0.10 14.94 -15.00
CA SER A 176 0.41 15.90 -16.06
C SER A 176 -0.75 16.06 -17.05
N TYR A 177 -1.38 14.94 -17.46
CA TYR A 177 -2.53 14.95 -18.35
C TYR A 177 -3.73 15.68 -17.75
N ASN A 178 -4.05 15.38 -16.49
CA ASN A 178 -5.13 16.02 -15.75
C ASN A 178 -4.90 17.53 -15.61
N ASN A 179 -3.64 17.97 -15.56
CA ASN A 179 -3.25 19.37 -15.49
C ASN A 179 -3.17 20.06 -16.87
N GLY A 180 -3.45 19.33 -17.97
CA GLY A 180 -3.38 19.86 -19.33
C GLY A 180 -1.96 19.97 -19.90
N ASP A 181 -0.97 19.41 -19.21
CA ASP A 181 0.42 19.35 -19.67
C ASP A 181 0.66 18.10 -20.52
N PHE A 182 0.23 18.18 -21.77
CA PHE A 182 0.34 17.06 -22.72
C PHE A 182 1.79 16.76 -23.12
N TYR A 183 2.72 17.71 -22.96
CA TYR A 183 4.13 17.49 -23.24
C TYR A 183 4.74 16.54 -22.20
N HIS A 184 4.60 16.86 -20.91
CA HIS A 184 5.10 16.00 -19.84
C HIS A 184 4.31 14.69 -19.75
N THR A 185 3.01 14.70 -20.07
CA THR A 185 2.23 13.47 -20.22
C THR A 185 2.91 12.49 -21.15
N LEU A 186 3.28 12.93 -22.36
CA LEU A 186 3.89 12.08 -23.36
C LEU A 186 5.25 11.55 -22.89
N LEU A 187 6.06 12.40 -22.26
CA LEU A 187 7.38 12.01 -21.76
C LEU A 187 7.28 10.92 -20.69
N TRP A 188 6.45 11.14 -19.67
CA TRP A 188 6.32 10.21 -18.55
C TRP A 188 5.57 8.92 -18.90
N MET A 189 4.60 8.99 -19.82
CA MET A 189 3.95 7.79 -20.34
C MET A 189 4.90 6.92 -21.19
N ARG A 190 5.82 7.53 -21.94
CA ARG A 190 6.86 6.78 -22.67
C ARG A 190 7.88 6.14 -21.72
N GLU A 191 8.34 6.90 -20.72
CA GLU A 191 9.24 6.36 -19.69
C GLU A 191 8.58 5.19 -18.94
N ALA A 192 7.27 5.24 -18.71
CA ALA A 192 6.53 4.14 -18.12
C ALA A 192 6.46 2.89 -19.02
N ASP A 193 6.32 3.06 -20.34
CA ASP A 193 6.26 1.97 -21.33
C ASP A 193 7.64 1.31 -21.57
N GLU A 194 8.72 2.09 -21.41
CA GLU A 194 10.09 1.62 -21.61
C GLU A 194 10.68 0.85 -20.40
N ARG A 195 9.98 0.85 -19.25
CA ARG A 195 10.40 0.20 -18.00
C ARG A 195 9.80 -1.20 -17.83
#